data_AF-A0A9D2PXN5-F1
#
_entry.id   AF-A0A9D2PXN5-F1
#
_cell.length_a   1.000
_cell.length_b   1.000
_cell.length_c   1.000
_cell.angle_alpha   90.00
_cell.angle_beta   90.00
_cell.angle_gamma   90.00
#
_symmetry.space_group_name_H-M   'P 1'
#
loop_
_entity.id
_entity.type
_entity.pdbx_description
1 polymer ?
#
loop_
_entity_poly.entity_id
_entity_poly.type
_entity_poly.pdbx_seq_one_letter_code
_entity_poly.pdbx_strand_id
1 'polypeptide(L)' 'MLLYEYDERKHLKNTYKEGQYKGRQQKAYQTARNLYRRGFSIKDTAGIVEEDEKMVAAWYKKWETTRGR' A
#
# COMPACT_ATOMS: atom_id res chain seq x y z
N MET A 1 -21.71 -27.10 -28.10
CA MET A 1 -21.30 -26.53 -26.80
C MET A 1 -20.05 -25.70 -27.07
N LEU A 2 -20.21 -24.39 -27.27
CA LEU A 2 -19.10 -23.48 -27.57
C LEU A 2 -18.26 -23.33 -26.30
N LEU A 3 -17.09 -23.98 -26.27
CA LEU A 3 -16.04 -23.71 -25.30
C LEU A 3 -15.65 -22.24 -25.51
N TYR A 4 -15.98 -21.38 -24.55
CA TYR A 4 -15.38 -20.07 -24.44
C TYR A 4 -13.86 -20.27 -24.51
N GLU A 5 -13.21 -19.68 -25.50
CA GLU A 5 -11.76 -19.49 -25.48
C GLU A 5 -11.45 -18.71 -24.20
N TYR A 6 -11.04 -19.45 -23.17
CA TYR A 6 -10.62 -18.90 -21.90
C TYR A 6 -9.34 -18.11 -22.16
N ASP A 7 -9.47 -16.79 -22.18
CA ASP A 7 -8.42 -15.83 -22.51
C ASP A 7 -7.40 -15.76 -21.35
N GLU A 8 -6.60 -16.82 -21.18
CA GLU A 8 -5.58 -16.99 -20.11
C GLU A 8 -4.63 -15.80 -20.02
N ARG A 9 -4.40 -15.10 -21.15
CA ARG A 9 -3.54 -13.91 -21.24
C ARG A 9 -4.08 -12.72 -20.44
N LYS A 10 -5.41 -12.60 -20.29
CA LYS A 10 -6.02 -11.54 -19.45
C LYS A 10 -5.86 -11.84 -17.96
N HIS A 11 -5.97 -13.10 -17.56
CA HIS A 11 -5.83 -13.49 -16.16
C HIS A 11 -4.41 -13.29 -15.63
N LEU A 12 -3.36 -13.67 -16.39
CA LEU A 12 -1.97 -13.43 -15.98
C LEU A 12 -1.61 -11.94 -15.88
N LYS A 13 -2.13 -11.10 -16.78
CA LYS A 13 -1.89 -9.65 -16.73
C LYS A 13 -2.52 -8.99 -15.51
N ASN A 14 -3.71 -9.45 -15.09
CA ASN A 14 -4.37 -8.94 -13.91
C ASN A 14 -3.64 -9.34 -12.62
N THR A 15 -3.21 -10.60 -12.49
CA THR A 15 -2.46 -11.07 -11.31
C THR A 15 -1.09 -10.40 -11.17
N TYR A 16 -0.40 -10.13 -12.29
CA TYR A 16 0.88 -9.42 -12.27
C TYR A 16 0.75 -7.96 -11.81
N LYS A 17 -0.24 -7.22 -12.35
CA LYS A 17 -0.49 -5.82 -11.96
C LYS A 17 -0.95 -5.70 -10.51
N GLU A 18 -1.81 -6.61 -10.04
CA GLU A 18 -2.20 -6.68 -8.64
C GLU A 18 -1.02 -6.99 -7.72
N GLY A 19 -0.14 -7.91 -8.12
CA GLY A 19 1.07 -8.24 -7.39
C GLY A 19 2.02 -7.05 -7.25
N GLN A 20 2.23 -6.30 -8.34
CA GLN A 20 3.04 -5.08 -8.31
C GLN A 20 2.43 -3.99 -7.42
N TYR A 21 1.11 -3.78 -7.51
CA TYR A 21 0.41 -2.80 -6.69
C TYR A 21 0.50 -3.15 -5.20
N LYS A 22 0.27 -4.42 -4.83
CA LYS A 22 0.43 -4.92 -3.46
C LYS A 22 1.87 -4.76 -2.98
N GLY A 23 2.86 -5.04 -3.83
CA GLY A 23 4.28 -4.87 -3.50
C GLY A 23 4.65 -3.40 -3.24
N ARG A 24 4.17 -2.47 -4.08
CA ARG A 24 4.36 -1.03 -3.89
C ARG A 24 3.73 -0.55 -2.58
N GLN A 25 2.48 -0.92 -2.33
CA GLN A 25 1.79 -0.54 -1.09
C GLN A 25 2.44 -1.09 0.16
N GLN A 26 2.93 -2.34 0.14
CA GLN A 26 3.65 -2.91 1.28
C GLN A 26 4.94 -2.15 1.58
N LYS A 27 5.70 -1.78 0.55
CA LYS A 27 6.91 -0.96 0.72
C LYS A 27 6.56 0.42 1.28
N ALA A 28 5.56 1.10 0.73
CA ALA A 28 5.10 2.40 1.22
C ALA A 28 4.68 2.33 2.70
N TYR A 29 3.89 1.31 3.07
CA TYR A 29 3.45 1.09 4.44
C TYR A 29 4.62 0.85 5.41
N GLN A 30 5.60 0.01 5.02
CA GLN A 30 6.79 -0.25 5.86
C GLN A 30 7.65 1.00 6.02
N THR A 31 7.88 1.74 4.94
CA THR A 31 8.63 3.00 4.96
C THR A 31 7.94 4.04 5.84
N ALA A 32 6.62 4.23 5.66
CA ALA A 32 5.83 5.14 6.49
C ALA A 32 5.88 4.75 7.97
N ARG A 33 5.89 3.45 8.30
CA ARG A 33 6.02 2.96 9.68
C ARG A 33 7.38 3.29 10.29
N ASN A 34 8.45 3.21 9.50
CA ASN A 34 9.79 3.57 9.95
C ASN A 34 9.91 5.08 10.18
N LEU A 35 9.31 5.89 9.32
CA LEU A 35 9.26 7.36 9.45
C LEU A 35 8.43 7.79 10.67
N TYR A 36 7.27 7.17 10.87
CA TYR A 36 6.44 7.37 12.07
C TYR A 36 7.23 7.12 13.35
N ARG A 37 7.96 5.99 13.42
CA ARG A 37 8.80 5.66 14.60
C ARG A 37 9.91 6.67 14.86
N ARG A 38 10.33 7.42 13.84
CA ARG A 38 11.34 8.48 13.91
C ARG A 38 10.73 9.87 14.18
N GLY A 39 9.41 9.98 14.31
CA GLY A 39 8.72 11.23 14.61
C GLY A 39 8.50 12.16 13.41
N PHE A 40 8.56 11.63 12.18
CA PHE A 40 8.25 12.41 10.98
C PHE A 40 6.76 12.81 10.96
N SER A 41 6.47 13.96 10.33
CA SER A 41 5.09 14.39 10.14
C SER A 41 4.39 13.56 9.06
N ILE A 42 3.06 13.56 9.08
CA ILE A 42 2.22 12.94 8.04
C ILE A 42 2.55 13.51 6.66
N LYS A 43 2.73 14.84 6.58
CA LYS A 43 3.02 15.55 5.34
C LYS A 43 4.37 15.16 4.75
N ASP A 44 5.42 15.16 5.58
CA ASP A 44 6.76 14.76 5.12
C ASP A 44 6.78 13.29 4.71
N THR A 45 6.06 12.45 5.45
CA THR A 45 5.94 11.02 5.15
C THR A 45 5.22 10.80 3.82
N ALA A 46 4.11 11.50 3.57
CA ALA A 46 3.36 11.44 2.32
C ALA A 46 4.24 11.82 1.11
N GLY A 47 5.05 12.87 1.25
CA GLY A 47 6.03 13.25 0.23
C GLY A 47 7.10 12.19 -0.01
N ILE A 48 7.59 11.53 1.04
CA ILE A 48 8.65 10.49 0.93
C ILE A 48 8.10 9.17 0.34
N VAL A 49 6.89 8.77 0.72
CA VAL A 49 6.30 7.51 0.23
C VAL A 49 5.49 7.67 -1.06
N GLU A 50 5.36 8.91 -1.56
CA GLU A 50 4.55 9.26 -2.73
C GLU A 50 3.09 8.76 -2.63
N GLU A 51 2.52 8.82 -1.43
CA GLU A 51 1.13 8.42 -1.15
C GLU A 51 0.35 9.62 -0.59
N ASP A 52 -0.98 9.53 -0.64
CA ASP A 52 -1.86 10.58 -0.11
C ASP A 52 -1.69 10.78 1.41
N GLU A 53 -1.66 12.04 1.84
CA GLU A 53 -1.61 12.41 3.27
C GLU A 53 -2.74 11.75 4.08
N LYS A 54 -3.93 11.59 3.48
CA LYS A 54 -5.08 10.91 4.11
C LYS A 54 -4.78 9.44 4.40
N MET A 55 -4.09 8.76 3.49
CA MET A 55 -3.72 7.35 3.64
C MET A 55 -2.67 7.19 4.74
N VAL A 56 -1.65 8.07 4.73
CA VAL A 56 -0.60 8.10 5.77
C VAL A 56 -1.20 8.42 7.14
N ALA A 57 -2.12 9.38 7.23
CA ALA A 57 -2.82 9.72 8.47
C ALA A 57 -3.59 8.52 9.06
N ALA A 58 -4.27 7.74 8.20
CA ALA A 58 -4.97 6.54 8.63
C ALA A 58 -4.01 5.48 9.21
N TRP A 59 -2.82 5.31 8.62
CA TRP A 59 -1.80 4.42 9.14
C TRP A 59 -1.25 4.88 10.50
N TYR A 60 -0.95 6.17 10.64
CA TYR A 60 -0.46 6.75 11.89
C TYR A 60 -1.45 6.54 13.03
N LYS A 61 -2.73 6.87 12.80
CA LYS A 61 -3.82 6.66 13.76
C LYS A 61 -3.93 5.19 14.20
N LYS A 62 -3.79 4.25 13.26
CA LYS A 62 -3.80 2.81 13.55
C LYS A 62 -2.64 2.41 14.46
N TRP A 63 -1.45 2.95 14.23
CA TRP A 63 -0.27 2.62 15.04
C TRP A 63 -0.31 3.27 16.42
N GLU A 64 -0.83 4.49 16.54
CA GLU A 64 -1.07 5.14 17.85
C GLU A 64 -2.03 4.32 18.70
N THR A 65 -3.16 3.88 18.13
CA THR A 65 -4.16 3.05 18.81
C THR A 65 -3.57 1.71 19.27
N THR A 66 -2.59 1.17 18.53
CA THR A 66 -1.90 -0.08 18.88
C THR A 66 -0.84 0.12 19.97
N ARG A 67 -0.27 1.33 20.07
CA ARG A 67 0.81 1.64 21.03
C ARG A 67 0.29 2.04 22.41
N GLY A 68 -0.94 2.55 22.49
CA GLY A 68 -1.59 2.93 23.75
C GLY A 68 -2.29 1.77 24.50
N ARG A 69 -2.05 0.52 24.10
CA ARG A 69 -2.58 -0.69 24.75
C ARG A 69 -1.49 -1.46 25.48
#